data_AF-A0A953NWI4-F1
#
_entry.id   AF-A0A953NWI4-F1
#
_cell.length_a   1.000
_cell.length_b   1.000
_cell.length_c   1.000
_cell.angle_alpha   90.00
_cell.angle_beta   90.00
_cell.angle_gamma   90.00
#
_symmetry.space_group_name_H-M   'P 1'
#
loop_
_entity.id
_entity.type
_entity.pdbx_description
1 polymer ?
#
loop_
_entity_poly.entity_id
_entity_poly.type
_entity_poly.pdbx_seq_one_letter_code
_entity_poly.pdbx_strand_id
1 'polypeptide(L)'
;MAAKPIKKEERMKSWKSTVSKTVMFAALALFPALAAHAQTNIKTVWVIVMENHNWSSIKGSSSAPYINNTLLPMASHAEQYFNPPSIHPSLPNYLWLEAGTNFGILNDNAPSSNHQTTTQHLVTLLQNSAISWKTYQENITGTVCPLTSSGLYAVKHNPFVYFDDVTNNRSTTSGNCINHVRPFTELSTDLAHGTVAQYNFITPNLCDDMHDSCSPTNNPVKQGDTWLANNVPTILNSAAYKAGGAIFITWDEAASGDGPVGMIVLSPFAKGNGYQNSIHYTHGSTLRTIEEIFGVTPLLRDAANQTDLRDLFTIFP
;
A
#
# COMPACT_ATOMS: atom_id res chain seq x y z
N MET A 1 16.30 79.93 -8.78
CA MET A 1 15.13 80.84 -8.79
C MET A 1 14.65 80.99 -10.22
N ALA A 2 13.34 81.20 -10.35
CA ALA A 2 12.49 81.11 -11.53
C ALA A 2 12.97 81.82 -12.80
N ALA A 3 12.59 81.31 -13.97
CA ALA A 3 11.48 81.87 -14.76
C ALA A 3 11.34 81.16 -16.13
N LYS A 4 10.12 80.74 -16.47
CA LYS A 4 9.67 80.55 -17.86
C LYS A 4 9.20 81.90 -18.42
N PRO A 5 9.18 82.07 -19.75
CA PRO A 5 7.87 82.18 -20.38
C PRO A 5 7.76 81.54 -21.78
N ILE A 6 6.51 81.45 -22.23
CA ILE A 6 5.97 80.74 -23.40
C ILE A 6 5.67 81.75 -24.53
N LYS A 7 5.78 81.30 -25.80
CA LYS A 7 5.05 81.63 -27.06
C LYS A 7 6.05 81.56 -28.24
N LYS A 8 5.77 81.14 -29.48
CA LYS A 8 4.55 80.84 -30.24
C LYS A 8 4.96 80.04 -31.49
N GLU A 9 4.05 79.22 -32.03
CA GLU A 9 3.73 78.95 -33.45
C GLU A 9 4.54 79.71 -34.54
N GLU A 10 4.86 79.21 -35.74
CA GLU A 10 4.60 77.97 -36.47
C GLU A 10 5.29 78.18 -37.85
N ARG A 11 5.97 77.18 -38.44
CA ARG A 11 5.99 76.96 -39.91
C ARG A 11 6.73 75.67 -40.28
N MET A 12 5.92 74.75 -40.80
CA MET A 12 6.27 73.50 -41.47
C MET A 12 7.39 73.64 -42.51
N LYS A 13 8.24 72.61 -42.58
CA LYS A 13 8.71 72.02 -43.86
C LYS A 13 9.16 70.57 -43.65
N SER A 14 8.23 69.67 -43.96
CA SER A 14 8.40 68.41 -44.69
C SER A 14 9.66 67.58 -44.43
N TRP A 15 9.49 66.47 -43.73
CA TRP A 15 10.26 65.25 -44.02
C TRP A 15 9.34 64.03 -43.94
N LYS A 16 9.32 63.30 -45.05
CA LYS A 16 8.51 62.10 -45.34
C LYS A 16 8.67 61.04 -44.24
N SER A 17 7.57 60.67 -43.58
CA SER A 17 7.56 59.52 -42.67
C SER A 17 7.43 58.22 -43.47
N THR A 18 8.40 57.33 -43.32
CA THR A 18 8.20 55.90 -43.59
C THR A 18 7.79 55.27 -42.27
N VAL A 19 6.51 54.92 -42.14
CA VAL A 19 6.00 54.17 -40.98
C VAL A 19 6.52 52.74 -41.10
N SER A 20 7.52 52.38 -40.29
CA SER A 20 7.84 50.98 -40.05
C SER A 20 6.75 50.40 -39.16
N LYS A 21 5.89 49.56 -39.73
CA LYS A 21 4.88 48.79 -38.98
C LYS A 21 5.60 47.72 -38.18
N THR A 22 5.92 47.98 -36.92
CA THR A 22 6.29 46.92 -35.98
C THR A 22 5.03 46.13 -35.64
N VAL A 23 4.83 45.00 -36.32
CA VAL A 23 3.83 44.00 -35.93
C VAL A 23 4.37 43.29 -34.68
N MET A 24 3.77 43.58 -33.53
CA MET A 24 3.96 42.77 -32.32
C MET A 24 3.29 41.41 -32.56
N PHE A 25 4.09 40.40 -32.86
CA PHE A 25 3.63 39.01 -32.78
C PHE A 25 3.53 38.65 -31.30
N ALA A 26 2.31 38.63 -30.75
CA ALA A 26 2.03 37.90 -29.53
C ALA A 26 2.19 36.42 -29.84
N ALA A 27 3.32 35.82 -29.46
CA ALA A 27 3.49 34.39 -29.47
C ALA A 27 2.55 33.82 -28.39
N LEU A 28 1.35 33.37 -28.78
CA LEU A 28 0.60 32.42 -27.97
C LEU A 28 1.46 31.16 -27.91
N ALA A 29 2.17 30.96 -26.80
CA ALA A 29 2.70 29.65 -26.46
C ALA A 29 1.49 28.74 -26.20
N LEU A 30 1.07 28.02 -27.24
CA LEU A 30 0.26 26.82 -27.11
C LEU A 30 1.11 25.80 -26.35
N PHE A 31 1.05 25.84 -25.02
CA PHE A 31 1.42 24.68 -24.24
C PHE A 31 0.44 23.58 -24.65
N PRO A 32 0.90 22.44 -25.20
CA PRO A 32 0.01 21.31 -25.30
C PRO A 32 -0.44 21.01 -23.87
N ALA A 33 -1.74 21.10 -23.62
CA ALA A 33 -2.29 20.45 -22.45
C ALA A 33 -1.83 18.99 -22.58
N LEU A 34 -0.88 18.58 -21.72
CA LEU A 34 -0.56 17.18 -21.56
C LEU A 34 -1.90 16.53 -21.22
N ALA A 35 -2.48 15.84 -22.20
CA ALA A 35 -3.57 14.92 -21.91
C ALA A 35 -2.99 14.01 -20.83
N ALA A 36 -3.55 14.11 -19.62
CA ALA A 36 -3.29 13.13 -18.59
C ALA A 36 -3.61 11.80 -19.26
N HIS A 37 -2.59 11.01 -19.56
CA HIS A 37 -2.81 9.65 -20.04
C HIS A 37 -3.72 9.03 -18.99
N ALA A 38 -4.91 8.59 -19.40
CA ALA A 38 -5.77 7.81 -18.52
C ALA A 38 -4.88 6.67 -18.02
N GLN A 39 -4.51 6.72 -16.74
CA GLN A 39 -3.62 5.75 -16.15
C GLN A 39 -4.35 4.40 -16.26
N THR A 40 -3.77 3.43 -16.96
CA THR A 40 -4.45 2.16 -17.27
C THR A 40 -3.95 0.98 -16.45
N ASN A 41 -3.08 1.21 -15.47
CA ASN A 41 -2.53 0.15 -14.64
C ASN A 41 -2.24 0.59 -13.21
N ILE A 42 -2.36 -0.37 -12.29
CA ILE A 42 -1.86 -0.29 -10.92
C ILE A 42 -0.33 -0.32 -10.97
N LYS A 43 0.33 0.63 -10.31
CA LYS A 43 1.79 0.79 -10.23
C LYS A 43 2.35 0.60 -8.83
N THR A 44 1.54 0.88 -7.82
CA THR A 44 1.98 0.80 -6.43
C THR A 44 0.92 0.13 -5.58
N VAL A 45 1.32 -0.90 -4.84
CA VAL A 45 0.47 -1.70 -3.97
C VAL A 45 0.89 -1.49 -2.53
N TRP A 46 -0.11 -1.30 -1.66
CA TRP A 46 0.03 -1.40 -0.22
C TRP A 46 -0.86 -2.53 0.28
N VAL A 47 -0.32 -3.44 1.07
CA VAL A 47 -1.09 -4.44 1.81
C VAL A 47 -0.96 -4.12 3.28
N ILE A 48 -2.08 -3.88 3.95
CA ILE A 48 -2.16 -3.69 5.40
C ILE A 48 -2.85 -4.92 5.96
N VAL A 49 -2.18 -5.62 6.87
CA VAL A 49 -2.73 -6.81 7.53
C VAL A 49 -3.00 -6.51 9.00
N MET A 50 -4.26 -6.61 9.37
CA MET A 50 -4.76 -6.57 10.75
C MET A 50 -4.82 -7.99 11.31
N GLU A 51 -4.96 -8.14 12.63
CA GLU A 51 -4.98 -9.42 13.31
C GLU A 51 -6.40 -9.81 13.77
N ASN A 52 -6.75 -11.09 13.58
CA ASN A 52 -7.77 -11.88 14.30
C ASN A 52 -9.19 -11.30 14.44
N HIS A 53 -9.90 -11.11 13.33
CA HIS A 53 -11.34 -10.79 13.38
C HIS A 53 -12.14 -11.45 12.26
N ASN A 54 -13.28 -12.05 12.63
CA ASN A 54 -14.32 -12.37 11.66
C ASN A 54 -14.89 -11.06 11.08
N TRP A 55 -15.25 -11.05 9.79
CA TRP A 55 -15.78 -9.86 9.14
C TRP A 55 -17.03 -9.29 9.83
N SER A 56 -17.83 -10.15 10.44
CA SER A 56 -19.02 -9.78 11.21
C SER A 56 -18.74 -9.02 12.51
N SER A 57 -17.52 -9.06 13.06
CA SER A 57 -17.15 -8.24 14.22
C SER A 57 -16.68 -6.83 13.82
N ILE A 58 -16.37 -6.63 12.53
CA ILE A 58 -15.88 -5.37 11.97
C ILE A 58 -17.00 -4.62 11.23
N LYS A 59 -17.64 -5.26 10.25
CA LYS A 59 -18.70 -4.63 9.45
C LYS A 59 -19.94 -4.37 10.29
N GLY A 60 -20.38 -3.11 10.31
CA GLY A 60 -21.48 -2.62 11.15
C GLY A 60 -21.09 -2.35 12.61
N SER A 61 -19.83 -2.58 13.00
CA SER A 61 -19.38 -2.36 14.37
C SER A 61 -19.24 -0.88 14.71
N SER A 62 -19.83 -0.47 15.84
CA SER A 62 -19.64 0.88 16.39
C SER A 62 -18.22 1.12 16.92
N SER A 63 -17.42 0.06 17.08
CA SER A 63 -16.00 0.16 17.43
C SER A 63 -15.11 0.45 16.23
N ALA A 64 -15.62 0.31 14.99
CA ALA A 64 -14.87 0.56 13.76
C ALA A 64 -15.51 1.67 12.88
N PRO A 65 -15.72 2.89 13.40
CA PRO A 65 -16.39 3.95 12.65
C PRO A 65 -15.63 4.42 11.40
N TYR A 66 -14.29 4.40 11.38
CA TYR A 66 -13.53 4.80 10.20
C TYR A 66 -13.68 3.79 9.07
N ILE A 67 -13.55 2.50 9.36
CA ILE A 67 -13.82 1.43 8.38
C ILE A 67 -15.25 1.56 7.85
N ASN A 68 -16.25 1.61 8.73
CA ASN A 68 -17.64 1.51 8.32
C ASN A 68 -18.19 2.78 7.65
N ASN A 69 -17.81 3.96 8.14
CA ASN A 69 -18.38 5.22 7.66
C ASN A 69 -17.49 5.96 6.66
N THR A 70 -16.22 5.54 6.52
CA THR A 70 -15.27 6.20 5.60
C THR A 70 -14.72 5.24 4.56
N LEU A 71 -14.08 4.14 4.97
CA LEU A 71 -13.42 3.23 4.01
C LEU A 71 -14.43 2.45 3.16
N LEU A 72 -15.41 1.79 3.78
CA LEU A 72 -16.37 0.97 3.04
C LEU A 72 -17.16 1.79 2.00
N PRO A 73 -17.68 3.00 2.30
CA PRO A 73 -18.38 3.80 1.29
C PRO A 73 -17.52 4.21 0.08
N MET A 74 -16.20 4.30 0.21
CA MET A 74 -15.31 4.66 -0.91
C MET A 74 -14.65 3.45 -1.59
N ALA A 75 -14.59 2.30 -0.92
CA ALA A 75 -13.89 1.11 -1.36
C ALA A 75 -14.73 0.18 -2.23
N SER A 76 -14.06 -0.82 -2.81
CA SER A 76 -14.65 -2.12 -3.10
C SER A 76 -14.28 -3.10 -1.99
N HIS A 77 -15.15 -4.04 -1.65
CA HIS A 77 -14.85 -5.04 -0.62
C HIS A 77 -15.46 -6.42 -0.94
N ALA A 78 -14.92 -7.46 -0.32
CA ALA A 78 -15.46 -8.81 -0.45
C ALA A 78 -16.19 -9.23 0.85
N GLU A 79 -17.35 -9.86 0.70
CA GLU A 79 -18.12 -10.43 1.81
C GLU A 79 -17.72 -11.89 2.13
N GLN A 80 -16.92 -12.50 1.25
CA GLN A 80 -16.54 -13.91 1.31
C GLN A 80 -15.03 -14.11 1.10
N TYR A 81 -14.22 -13.34 1.82
CA TYR A 81 -12.78 -13.55 1.90
C TYR A 81 -12.41 -14.35 3.16
N PHE A 82 -11.63 -15.41 3.02
CA PHE A 82 -11.33 -16.37 4.09
C PHE A 82 -9.83 -16.49 4.31
N ASN A 83 -9.42 -16.78 5.55
CA ASN A 83 -8.09 -17.33 5.74
C ASN A 83 -8.07 -18.78 5.20
N PRO A 84 -6.90 -19.32 4.81
CA PRO A 84 -6.81 -20.70 4.35
C PRO A 84 -7.38 -21.69 5.38
N PRO A 85 -7.99 -22.80 4.93
CA PRO A 85 -8.70 -23.72 5.84
C PRO A 85 -7.81 -24.33 6.92
N SER A 86 -8.29 -24.33 8.16
CA SER A 86 -7.62 -24.89 9.34
C SER A 86 -6.22 -24.31 9.61
N ILE A 87 -5.98 -23.08 9.18
CA ILE A 87 -4.72 -22.38 9.38
C ILE A 87 -4.85 -21.37 10.50
N HIS A 88 -4.39 -21.83 11.66
CA HIS A 88 -4.19 -21.07 12.88
C HIS A 88 -2.89 -21.57 13.52
N PRO A 89 -2.04 -20.73 14.13
CA PRO A 89 -2.20 -19.30 14.40
C PRO A 89 -1.73 -18.38 13.23
N SER A 90 -1.54 -17.08 13.50
CA SER A 90 -1.15 -16.01 12.57
C SER A 90 -0.01 -16.32 11.60
N LEU A 91 1.18 -16.74 12.06
CA LEU A 91 2.37 -16.86 11.19
C LEU A 91 2.11 -17.68 9.90
N PRO A 92 1.51 -18.88 9.98
CA PRO A 92 1.07 -19.63 8.81
C PRO A 92 0.29 -18.82 7.76
N ASN A 93 -0.59 -17.90 8.18
CA ASN A 93 -1.38 -17.05 7.28
C ASN A 93 -0.51 -15.99 6.58
N TYR A 94 0.41 -15.36 7.31
CA TYR A 94 1.40 -14.43 6.74
C TYR A 94 2.32 -15.11 5.73
N LEU A 95 2.79 -16.32 6.02
CA LEU A 95 3.57 -17.13 5.06
C LEU A 95 2.75 -17.47 3.81
N TRP A 96 1.45 -17.71 3.97
CA TRP A 96 0.55 -17.97 2.85
C TRP A 96 0.38 -16.75 1.94
N LEU A 97 0.28 -15.55 2.52
CA LEU A 97 0.23 -14.29 1.74
C LEU A 97 1.52 -14.04 0.95
N GLU A 98 2.67 -14.50 1.45
CA GLU A 98 3.98 -14.31 0.81
C GLU A 98 4.35 -15.42 -0.18
N ALA A 99 3.90 -16.66 0.05
CA ALA A 99 4.37 -17.82 -0.70
C ALA A 99 3.27 -18.78 -1.18
N GLY A 100 2.00 -18.56 -0.83
CA GLY A 100 0.90 -19.46 -1.19
C GLY A 100 0.99 -20.81 -0.48
N THR A 101 1.69 -20.88 0.66
CA THR A 101 1.76 -22.03 1.56
C THR A 101 2.29 -21.59 2.93
N ASN A 102 2.03 -22.38 3.97
CA ASN A 102 2.63 -22.26 5.29
C ASN A 102 3.85 -23.19 5.50
N PHE A 103 4.26 -23.96 4.48
CA PHE A 103 5.37 -24.92 4.58
C PHE A 103 5.17 -26.00 5.65
N GLY A 104 3.92 -26.30 6.02
CA GLY A 104 3.60 -27.22 7.12
C GLY A 104 3.82 -26.64 8.52
N ILE A 105 4.09 -25.33 8.63
CA ILE A 105 4.18 -24.62 9.91
C ILE A 105 2.77 -24.40 10.45
N LEU A 106 2.57 -24.73 11.73
CA LEU A 106 1.29 -24.63 12.46
C LEU A 106 1.48 -23.98 13.85
N ASN A 107 2.45 -23.07 13.96
CA ASN A 107 2.78 -22.35 15.19
C ASN A 107 3.39 -20.99 14.85
N ASP A 108 3.56 -20.14 15.87
CA ASP A 108 4.15 -18.79 15.75
C ASP A 108 5.64 -18.74 16.13
N ASN A 109 6.38 -19.85 16.01
CA ASN A 109 7.79 -19.82 16.37
C ASN A 109 8.58 -18.87 15.46
N ALA A 110 9.64 -18.27 16.03
CA ALA A 110 10.51 -17.33 15.34
C ALA A 110 11.27 -17.98 14.16
N PRO A 111 11.89 -17.18 13.27
CA PRO A 111 12.76 -17.66 12.20
C PRO A 111 13.87 -18.63 12.64
N SER A 112 14.31 -18.60 13.91
CA SER A 112 15.27 -19.59 14.43
C SER A 112 14.80 -21.03 14.26
N SER A 113 13.49 -21.27 14.27
CA SER A 113 12.89 -22.59 14.11
C SER A 113 12.19 -22.78 12.76
N ASN A 114 11.58 -21.72 12.23
CA ASN A 114 10.63 -21.81 11.12
C ASN A 114 11.15 -21.18 9.81
N HIS A 115 12.45 -20.89 9.70
CA HIS A 115 13.01 -20.34 8.47
C HIS A 115 12.88 -21.28 7.26
N GLN A 116 12.89 -20.68 6.08
CA GLN A 116 12.71 -21.31 4.79
C GLN A 116 13.92 -21.03 3.91
N THR A 117 14.45 -22.07 3.28
CA THR A 117 15.60 -22.01 2.37
C THR A 117 15.20 -21.79 0.90
N THR A 118 13.90 -21.73 0.61
CA THR A 118 13.38 -21.55 -0.74
C THR A 118 13.41 -20.08 -1.16
N THR A 119 13.63 -19.84 -2.45
CA THR A 119 13.50 -18.52 -3.10
C THR A 119 12.18 -18.39 -3.87
N GLN A 120 11.29 -19.39 -3.78
CA GLN A 120 9.98 -19.35 -4.41
C GLN A 120 8.97 -18.67 -3.47
N HIS A 121 9.03 -17.35 -3.40
CA HIS A 121 8.10 -16.49 -2.67
C HIS A 121 8.04 -15.11 -3.34
N LEU A 122 7.01 -14.32 -3.03
CA LEU A 122 6.60 -13.16 -3.79
C LEU A 122 7.71 -12.13 -3.94
N VAL A 123 8.35 -11.70 -2.86
CA VAL A 123 9.33 -10.60 -2.96
C VAL A 123 10.56 -10.97 -3.78
N THR A 124 10.93 -12.25 -3.82
CA THR A 124 12.00 -12.72 -4.69
C THR A 124 11.57 -12.73 -6.16
N LEU A 125 10.31 -13.06 -6.47
CA LEU A 125 9.77 -12.88 -7.83
C LEU A 125 9.74 -11.40 -8.26
N LEU A 126 9.35 -10.51 -7.35
CA LEU A 126 9.36 -9.07 -7.60
C LEU A 126 10.78 -8.56 -7.88
N GLN A 127 11.75 -8.93 -7.03
CA GLN A 127 13.15 -8.54 -7.20
C GLN A 127 13.74 -9.03 -8.53
N ASN A 128 13.47 -10.28 -8.92
CA ASN A 128 13.90 -10.84 -10.20
C ASN A 128 13.32 -10.08 -11.40
N SER A 129 12.20 -9.38 -11.21
CA SER A 129 11.53 -8.56 -12.22
C SER A 129 11.82 -7.06 -12.07
N ALA A 130 12.84 -6.70 -11.27
CA ALA A 130 13.20 -5.32 -10.95
C ALA A 130 12.06 -4.48 -10.33
N ILE A 131 11.13 -5.14 -9.63
CA ILE A 131 10.06 -4.49 -8.89
C ILE A 131 10.54 -4.29 -7.46
N SER A 132 10.61 -3.03 -7.04
CA SER A 132 11.02 -2.66 -5.69
C SER A 132 9.95 -3.07 -4.68
N TRP A 133 10.40 -3.55 -3.53
CA TRP A 133 9.53 -3.84 -2.41
C TRP A 133 10.06 -3.22 -1.12
N LYS A 134 9.16 -2.98 -0.17
CA LYS A 134 9.47 -2.69 1.23
C LYS A 134 8.40 -3.32 2.11
N THR A 135 8.76 -3.60 3.35
CA THR A 135 7.78 -3.77 4.41
C THR A 135 8.00 -2.75 5.51
N TYR A 136 6.91 -2.19 6.01
CA TYR A 136 6.90 -1.22 7.09
C TYR A 136 6.31 -1.88 8.32
N GLN A 137 7.18 -2.15 9.30
CA GLN A 137 6.84 -2.84 10.53
C GLN A 137 6.85 -1.83 11.68
N GLU A 138 5.76 -1.75 12.43
CA GLU A 138 5.72 -0.84 13.57
C GLU A 138 6.62 -1.34 14.71
N ASN A 139 7.22 -0.39 15.44
CA ASN A 139 8.14 -0.63 16.57
C ASN A 139 9.44 -1.40 16.28
N ILE A 140 9.87 -1.56 15.03
CA ILE A 140 11.26 -1.94 14.73
C ILE A 140 12.18 -0.71 14.65
N THR A 141 13.49 -0.91 14.73
CA THR A 141 14.47 0.20 14.67
C THR A 141 14.94 0.53 13.25
N GLY A 142 14.85 -0.44 12.32
CA GLY A 142 15.45 -0.32 10.98
C GLY A 142 16.98 -0.36 10.94
N THR A 143 17.64 -0.72 12.06
CA THR A 143 19.10 -0.82 12.16
C THR A 143 19.62 -2.25 12.19
N VAL A 144 18.74 -3.22 12.43
CA VAL A 144 19.03 -4.66 12.44
C VAL A 144 17.90 -5.40 11.72
N CYS A 145 18.19 -6.58 11.19
CA CYS A 145 17.15 -7.48 10.69
C CYS A 145 16.34 -8.03 11.88
N PRO A 146 15.02 -7.79 11.97
CA PRO A 146 14.23 -8.06 13.17
C PRO A 146 13.76 -9.52 13.23
N LEU A 147 14.71 -10.42 13.53
CA LEU A 147 14.52 -11.88 13.54
C LEU A 147 13.80 -12.42 14.80
N THR A 148 13.44 -11.55 15.74
CA THR A 148 12.74 -11.92 16.98
C THR A 148 11.79 -10.80 17.39
N SER A 149 10.70 -11.14 18.08
CA SER A 149 9.80 -10.15 18.68
C SER A 149 10.53 -9.25 19.67
N SER A 150 10.14 -7.98 19.75
CA SER A 150 10.74 -6.99 20.66
C SER A 150 9.75 -5.87 20.95
N GLY A 151 9.48 -5.60 22.23
CA GLY A 151 8.44 -4.64 22.61
C GLY A 151 7.08 -5.05 22.02
N LEU A 152 6.46 -4.16 21.26
CA LEU A 152 5.17 -4.38 20.58
C LEU A 152 5.32 -4.95 19.15
N TYR A 153 6.55 -5.12 18.66
CA TYR A 153 6.78 -5.82 17.39
C TYR A 153 6.72 -7.34 17.58
N ALA A 154 5.86 -7.99 16.80
CA ALA A 154 5.72 -9.44 16.75
C ALA A 154 6.31 -10.01 15.45
N VAL A 155 7.38 -10.80 15.55
CA VAL A 155 8.07 -11.34 14.36
C VAL A 155 7.16 -12.23 13.51
N LYS A 156 6.19 -12.90 14.13
CA LYS A 156 5.18 -13.75 13.47
C LYS A 156 4.36 -13.02 12.38
N HIS A 157 4.26 -11.68 12.45
CA HIS A 157 3.51 -10.86 11.49
C HIS A 157 4.40 -10.26 10.38
N ASN A 158 5.66 -10.71 10.27
CA ASN A 158 6.61 -10.29 9.26
C ASN A 158 7.11 -11.51 8.47
N PRO A 159 6.41 -11.94 7.41
CA PRO A 159 6.74 -13.19 6.72
C PRO A 159 8.11 -13.13 6.04
N PHE A 160 8.56 -11.94 5.62
CA PHE A 160 9.79 -11.77 4.85
C PHE A 160 11.04 -12.21 5.62
N VAL A 161 11.05 -12.07 6.95
CA VAL A 161 12.21 -12.46 7.77
C VAL A 161 12.30 -13.98 8.02
N TYR A 162 11.35 -14.75 7.51
CA TYR A 162 11.42 -16.22 7.53
C TYR A 162 12.14 -16.80 6.32
N PHE A 163 12.51 -16.00 5.32
CA PHE A 163 13.23 -16.48 4.13
C PHE A 163 14.74 -16.19 4.22
N ASP A 164 15.56 -17.21 3.98
CA ASP A 164 17.01 -17.13 4.18
C ASP A 164 17.72 -16.23 3.16
N ASP A 165 17.17 -16.08 1.95
CA ASP A 165 17.68 -15.17 0.91
C ASP A 165 17.41 -13.69 1.26
N VAL A 166 16.32 -13.39 1.96
CA VAL A 166 16.06 -12.05 2.53
C VAL A 166 17.02 -11.77 3.69
N THR A 167 17.16 -12.72 4.60
CA THR A 167 17.87 -12.52 5.88
C THR A 167 19.36 -12.88 5.84
N ASN A 168 19.89 -13.31 4.70
CA ASN A 168 21.25 -13.86 4.58
C ASN A 168 21.50 -14.96 5.65
N ASN A 169 20.67 -16.00 5.60
CA ASN A 169 20.66 -17.12 6.55
C ASN A 169 20.53 -16.63 8.00
N ARG A 170 19.46 -15.85 8.28
CA ARG A 170 19.11 -15.32 9.61
C ARG A 170 20.22 -14.48 10.26
N SER A 171 20.88 -13.64 9.46
CA SER A 171 21.84 -12.66 9.97
C SER A 171 21.15 -11.38 10.42
N THR A 172 21.32 -11.01 11.69
CA THR A 172 20.81 -9.72 12.23
C THR A 172 21.43 -8.50 11.57
N THR A 173 22.56 -8.66 10.87
CA THR A 173 23.25 -7.61 10.11
C THR A 173 23.07 -7.73 8.60
N SER A 174 22.10 -8.53 8.14
CA SER A 174 21.77 -8.63 6.70
C SER A 174 21.39 -7.26 6.14
N GLY A 175 22.23 -6.71 5.26
CA GLY A 175 21.94 -5.47 4.56
C GLY A 175 20.70 -5.58 3.66
N ASN A 176 20.47 -6.75 3.05
CA ASN A 176 19.27 -6.98 2.24
C ASN A 176 18.00 -6.85 3.09
N CYS A 177 17.94 -7.55 4.22
CA CYS A 177 16.82 -7.46 5.16
C CYS A 177 16.64 -6.03 5.69
N ILE A 178 17.70 -5.40 6.18
CA ILE A 178 17.64 -4.05 6.76
C ILE A 178 17.14 -3.03 5.74
N ASN A 179 17.54 -3.14 4.47
CA ASN A 179 17.13 -2.19 3.43
C ASN A 179 15.65 -2.31 3.01
N HIS A 180 15.02 -3.46 3.22
CA HIS A 180 13.64 -3.71 2.82
C HIS A 180 12.67 -3.77 4.00
N VAL A 181 13.11 -4.21 5.18
CA VAL A 181 12.32 -4.29 6.42
C VAL A 181 12.54 -3.02 7.24
N ARG A 182 11.67 -2.04 7.04
CA ARG A 182 11.80 -0.66 7.51
C ARG A 182 10.84 -0.33 8.66
N PRO A 183 11.21 0.58 9.57
CA PRO A 183 10.30 1.02 10.62
C PRO A 183 9.10 1.75 10.02
N PHE A 184 7.91 1.52 10.56
CA PHE A 184 6.67 2.14 10.05
C PHE A 184 6.74 3.68 9.98
N THR A 185 7.45 4.31 10.91
CA THR A 185 7.67 5.77 10.92
C THR A 185 8.37 6.30 9.67
N GLU A 186 9.13 5.47 8.93
CA GLU A 186 9.80 5.83 7.68
C GLU A 186 8.82 6.05 6.51
N LEU A 187 7.65 5.41 6.54
CA LEU A 187 6.67 5.45 5.45
C LEU A 187 6.30 6.89 5.06
N SER A 188 6.08 7.76 6.04
CA SER A 188 5.70 9.16 5.79
C SER A 188 6.78 9.93 5.01
N THR A 189 8.06 9.67 5.31
CA THR A 189 9.19 10.29 4.62
C THR A 189 9.33 9.74 3.21
N ASP A 190 9.18 8.42 3.05
CA ASP A 190 9.23 7.78 1.74
C ASP A 190 8.12 8.25 0.79
N LEU A 191 6.90 8.42 1.30
CA LEU A 191 5.78 8.98 0.54
C LEU A 191 6.02 10.44 0.15
N ALA A 192 6.61 11.24 1.05
CA ALA A 192 6.92 12.65 0.79
C ALA A 192 8.03 12.84 -0.25
N HIS A 193 9.03 11.95 -0.26
CA HIS A 193 10.19 12.02 -1.17
C HIS A 193 10.01 11.19 -2.45
N GLY A 194 8.92 10.43 -2.58
CA GLY A 194 8.70 9.56 -3.73
C GLY A 194 9.64 8.36 -3.78
N THR A 195 10.11 7.90 -2.63
CA THR A 195 11.01 6.75 -2.46
C THR A 195 10.31 5.50 -1.91
N VAL A 196 8.98 5.55 -1.78
CA VAL A 196 8.15 4.36 -1.50
C VAL A 196 8.35 3.30 -2.58
N ALA A 197 8.32 2.03 -2.20
CA ALA A 197 8.51 0.93 -3.15
C ALA A 197 7.26 0.71 -4.02
N GLN A 198 7.36 -0.14 -5.04
CA GLN A 198 6.19 -0.54 -5.84
C GLN A 198 5.28 -1.49 -5.04
N TYR A 199 5.85 -2.47 -4.32
CA TYR A 199 5.11 -3.31 -3.39
C TYR A 199 5.45 -2.94 -1.94
N ASN A 200 4.43 -2.69 -1.13
CA ASN A 200 4.60 -2.27 0.26
C ASN A 200 3.71 -3.11 1.16
N PHE A 201 4.30 -3.79 2.13
CA PHE A 201 3.55 -4.54 3.14
C PHE A 201 3.63 -3.85 4.50
N ILE A 202 2.50 -3.61 5.15
CA ILE A 202 2.43 -2.85 6.40
C ILE A 202 1.80 -3.71 7.48
N THR A 203 2.50 -3.83 8.61
CA THR A 203 2.00 -4.49 9.80
C THR A 203 2.00 -3.50 10.97
N PRO A 204 0.83 -3.17 11.53
CA PRO A 204 0.73 -2.46 12.80
C PRO A 204 1.33 -3.29 13.95
N ASN A 205 1.62 -2.64 15.06
CA ASN A 205 2.08 -3.35 16.26
C ASN A 205 0.91 -4.03 16.99
N LEU A 206 1.22 -4.85 18.00
CA LEU A 206 0.25 -5.61 18.80
C LEU A 206 -0.93 -4.78 19.36
N CYS A 207 -0.74 -3.50 19.69
CA CYS A 207 -1.82 -2.64 20.18
C CYS A 207 -2.71 -2.06 19.07
N ASP A 208 -2.22 -2.05 17.83
CA ASP A 208 -2.80 -1.33 16.70
C ASP A 208 -3.28 -2.26 15.58
N ASP A 209 -2.94 -3.54 15.63
CA ASP A 209 -3.35 -4.56 14.65
C ASP A 209 -4.78 -5.07 14.87
N MET A 210 -5.46 -4.60 15.91
CA MET A 210 -6.80 -5.01 16.35
C MET A 210 -6.90 -6.30 17.15
N HIS A 211 -5.82 -6.95 17.57
CA HIS A 211 -5.96 -8.16 18.39
C HIS A 211 -5.80 -7.91 19.88
N ASP A 212 -4.71 -7.24 20.30
CA ASP A 212 -4.52 -6.98 21.73
C ASP A 212 -5.33 -5.79 22.23
N SER A 213 -5.87 -5.93 23.43
CA SER A 213 -6.53 -4.85 24.15
C SER A 213 -5.52 -4.06 24.97
N CYS A 214 -5.04 -2.92 24.45
CA CYS A 214 -4.09 -2.06 25.13
C CYS A 214 -4.74 -0.85 25.82
N SER A 215 -4.09 -0.38 26.88
CA SER A 215 -4.49 0.86 27.57
C SER A 215 -4.13 2.09 26.72
N PRO A 216 -4.93 3.17 26.76
CA PRO A 216 -6.14 3.37 27.57
C PRO A 216 -7.43 2.93 26.89
N THR A 217 -7.40 2.62 25.60
CA THR A 217 -8.61 2.37 24.80
C THR A 217 -9.31 1.07 25.20
N ASN A 218 -8.54 0.03 25.53
CA ASN A 218 -9.00 -1.30 25.95
C ASN A 218 -10.11 -1.87 25.04
N ASN A 219 -9.96 -1.66 23.73
CA ASN A 219 -10.88 -2.16 22.71
C ASN A 219 -10.06 -2.42 21.43
N PRO A 220 -9.76 -3.68 21.12
CA PRO A 220 -8.90 -4.07 19.99
C PRO A 220 -9.34 -3.43 18.66
N VAL A 221 -10.61 -3.62 18.30
CA VAL A 221 -11.20 -3.10 17.04
C VAL A 221 -11.08 -1.58 16.96
N LYS A 222 -11.38 -0.86 18.06
CA LYS A 222 -11.30 0.60 18.10
C LYS A 222 -9.88 1.12 18.00
N GLN A 223 -8.90 0.41 18.56
CA GLN A 223 -7.49 0.80 18.46
C GLN A 223 -7.04 0.74 17.00
N GLY A 224 -7.20 -0.41 16.34
CA GLY A 224 -6.79 -0.51 14.94
C GLY A 224 -7.62 0.33 13.99
N ASP A 225 -8.91 0.59 14.27
CA ASP A 225 -9.72 1.52 13.47
C ASP A 225 -9.18 2.95 13.57
N THR A 226 -8.76 3.35 14.78
CA THR A 226 -8.08 4.63 15.03
C THR A 226 -6.73 4.67 14.32
N TRP A 227 -5.96 3.59 14.37
CA TRP A 227 -4.69 3.49 13.65
C TRP A 227 -4.88 3.63 12.14
N LEU A 228 -5.88 2.96 11.55
CA LEU A 228 -6.24 3.13 10.13
C LEU A 228 -6.63 4.57 9.83
N ALA A 229 -7.47 5.18 10.68
CA ALA A 229 -7.91 6.57 10.52
C ALA A 229 -6.75 7.57 10.49
N ASN A 230 -5.70 7.31 11.28
CA ASN A 230 -4.53 8.17 11.36
C ASN A 230 -3.57 7.96 10.18
N ASN A 231 -3.48 6.73 9.64
CA ASN A 231 -2.40 6.35 8.74
C ASN A 231 -2.82 6.19 7.27
N VAL A 232 -3.99 5.61 7.00
CA VAL A 232 -4.48 5.40 5.61
C VAL A 232 -4.61 6.70 4.82
N PRO A 233 -5.09 7.83 5.39
CA PRO A 233 -5.14 9.10 4.67
C PRO A 233 -3.79 9.57 4.14
N THR A 234 -2.69 9.25 4.82
CA THR A 234 -1.34 9.61 4.36
C THR A 234 -0.99 8.92 3.05
N ILE A 235 -1.34 7.63 2.92
CA ILE A 235 -1.15 6.87 1.68
C ILE A 235 -2.09 7.40 0.58
N LEU A 236 -3.39 7.55 0.88
CA LEU A 236 -4.39 8.04 -0.08
C LEU A 236 -4.05 9.43 -0.66
N ASN A 237 -3.41 10.29 0.15
CA ASN A 237 -3.02 11.62 -0.28
C ASN A 237 -1.69 11.69 -1.05
N SER A 238 -0.91 10.61 -1.04
CA SER A 238 0.42 10.56 -1.66
C SER A 238 0.38 10.64 -3.19
N ALA A 239 1.48 11.12 -3.78
CA ALA A 239 1.65 11.13 -5.23
C ALA A 239 1.64 9.70 -5.81
N ALA A 240 2.25 8.73 -5.11
CA ALA A 240 2.29 7.33 -5.53
C ALA A 240 0.88 6.73 -5.64
N TYR A 241 0.00 6.96 -4.65
CA TYR A 241 -1.37 6.47 -4.72
C TYR A 241 -2.16 7.12 -5.87
N LYS A 242 -2.03 8.45 -6.03
CA LYS A 242 -2.69 9.18 -7.12
C LYS A 242 -2.19 8.79 -8.51
N ALA A 243 -0.96 8.32 -8.62
CA ALA A 243 -0.33 7.85 -9.85
C ALA A 243 -0.65 6.38 -10.20
N GLY A 244 -1.67 5.78 -9.57
CA GLY A 244 -2.13 4.42 -9.84
C GLY A 244 -1.88 3.46 -8.68
N GLY A 245 -2.29 3.83 -7.47
CA GLY A 245 -2.16 3.02 -6.28
C GLY A 245 -3.31 2.05 -6.05
N ALA A 246 -3.03 0.98 -5.30
CA ALA A 246 -4.04 0.11 -4.70
C ALA A 246 -3.65 -0.20 -3.25
N ILE A 247 -4.58 0.01 -2.31
CA ILE A 247 -4.45 -0.40 -0.92
C ILE A 247 -5.39 -1.58 -0.70
N PHE A 248 -4.84 -2.69 -0.22
CA PHE A 248 -5.55 -3.86 0.27
C PHE A 248 -5.48 -3.85 1.79
N ILE A 249 -6.61 -3.90 2.46
CA ILE A 249 -6.70 -4.04 3.91
C ILE A 249 -7.41 -5.35 4.20
N THR A 250 -6.75 -6.24 4.93
CA THR A 250 -7.28 -7.55 5.29
C THR A 250 -6.90 -7.94 6.71
N TRP A 251 -7.40 -9.08 7.17
CA TRP A 251 -7.00 -9.69 8.43
C TRP A 251 -6.32 -11.03 8.14
N ASP A 252 -5.36 -11.41 8.96
CA ASP A 252 -4.62 -12.66 8.81
C ASP A 252 -5.47 -13.91 9.08
N GLU A 253 -6.30 -13.91 10.12
CA GLU A 253 -7.19 -15.02 10.43
C GLU A 253 -8.45 -14.55 11.14
N ALA A 254 -9.43 -15.45 11.17
CA ALA A 254 -10.65 -15.24 11.90
C ALA A 254 -10.44 -15.53 13.39
N ALA A 255 -11.08 -14.76 14.27
CA ALA A 255 -11.09 -15.07 15.70
C ALA A 255 -11.74 -16.44 16.02
N SER A 256 -12.60 -16.94 15.12
CA SER A 256 -13.18 -18.27 15.19
C SER A 256 -13.46 -18.84 13.81
N GLY A 257 -13.18 -20.14 13.62
CA GLY A 257 -13.28 -20.81 12.32
C GLY A 257 -12.27 -20.27 11.32
N ASP A 258 -12.57 -20.36 10.03
CA ASP A 258 -11.66 -19.92 8.95
C ASP A 258 -12.18 -18.69 8.20
N GLY A 259 -13.06 -17.91 8.84
CA GLY A 259 -13.61 -16.68 8.28
C GLY A 259 -15.15 -16.68 8.14
N PRO A 260 -15.69 -15.77 7.31
CA PRO A 260 -14.95 -14.79 6.52
C PRO A 260 -14.22 -13.77 7.39
N VAL A 261 -13.12 -13.25 6.89
CA VAL A 261 -12.42 -12.05 7.38
C VAL A 261 -12.60 -10.91 6.38
N GLY A 262 -12.16 -9.69 6.72
CA GLY A 262 -12.32 -8.54 5.84
C GLY A 262 -11.35 -8.54 4.65
N MET A 263 -11.80 -8.04 3.51
CA MET A 263 -10.96 -7.63 2.38
C MET A 263 -11.51 -6.33 1.80
N ILE A 264 -10.77 -5.25 1.94
CA ILE A 264 -11.12 -3.90 1.49
C ILE A 264 -10.08 -3.44 0.47
N VAL A 265 -10.54 -2.96 -0.68
CA VAL A 265 -9.71 -2.46 -1.77
C VAL A 265 -10.02 -0.98 -2.02
N LEU A 266 -9.00 -0.15 -1.85
CA LEU A 266 -9.02 1.28 -2.19
C LEU A 266 -8.10 1.51 -3.38
N SER A 267 -8.65 1.97 -4.50
CA SER A 267 -7.84 2.31 -5.67
C SER A 267 -8.61 3.27 -6.58
N PRO A 268 -7.93 4.16 -7.33
CA PRO A 268 -8.55 4.86 -8.46
C PRO A 268 -9.12 3.90 -9.52
N PHE A 269 -8.71 2.63 -9.51
CA PHE A 269 -9.18 1.57 -10.42
C PHE A 269 -10.19 0.62 -9.79
N ALA A 270 -10.46 0.74 -8.49
CA ALA A 270 -11.50 -0.05 -7.85
C ALA A 270 -12.88 0.31 -8.44
N LYS A 271 -13.85 -0.60 -8.37
CA LYS A 271 -15.26 -0.23 -8.63
C LYS A 271 -15.74 0.86 -7.64
N GLY A 272 -15.16 0.87 -6.44
CA GLY A 272 -15.37 1.88 -5.41
C GLY A 272 -16.83 2.00 -4.98
N ASN A 273 -17.17 3.13 -4.34
CA ASN A 273 -18.54 3.52 -4.01
C ASN A 273 -19.33 2.46 -3.21
N GLY A 274 -18.66 1.71 -2.33
CA GLY A 274 -19.28 0.66 -1.54
C GLY A 274 -19.60 -0.61 -2.32
N TYR A 275 -19.03 -0.79 -3.52
CA TYR A 275 -19.17 -2.03 -4.26
C TYR A 275 -18.76 -3.23 -3.40
N GLN A 276 -19.59 -4.27 -3.43
CA GLN A 276 -19.31 -5.52 -2.76
C GLN A 276 -19.70 -6.71 -3.63
N ASN A 277 -19.00 -7.82 -3.42
CA ASN A 277 -19.36 -9.12 -4.00
C ASN A 277 -19.34 -10.22 -2.93
N SER A 278 -19.84 -11.39 -3.30
CA SER A 278 -19.82 -12.60 -2.48
C SER A 278 -19.04 -13.72 -3.17
N ILE A 279 -18.03 -13.37 -3.97
CA ILE A 279 -17.15 -14.36 -4.58
C ILE A 279 -16.23 -14.89 -3.48
N HIS A 280 -16.01 -16.21 -3.47
CA HIS A 280 -15.12 -16.83 -2.51
C HIS A 280 -13.66 -16.52 -2.85
N TYR A 281 -12.97 -15.90 -1.90
CA TYR A 281 -11.56 -15.56 -1.99
C TYR A 281 -10.79 -16.06 -0.77
N THR A 282 -9.48 -16.21 -0.93
CA THR A 282 -8.56 -16.58 0.16
C THR A 282 -7.30 -15.72 0.14
N HIS A 283 -6.37 -15.96 1.06
CA HIS A 283 -5.03 -15.37 0.98
C HIS A 283 -4.30 -15.68 -0.33
N GLY A 284 -4.51 -16.87 -0.90
CA GLY A 284 -3.97 -17.19 -2.22
C GLY A 284 -4.59 -16.34 -3.34
N SER A 285 -5.85 -15.89 -3.20
CA SER A 285 -6.46 -14.91 -4.12
C SER A 285 -5.73 -13.57 -4.08
N THR A 286 -5.37 -13.10 -2.89
CA THR A 286 -4.59 -11.86 -2.71
C THR A 286 -3.20 -12.00 -3.34
N LEU A 287 -2.49 -13.10 -3.05
CA LEU A 287 -1.19 -13.36 -3.64
C LEU A 287 -1.25 -13.39 -5.18
N ARG A 288 -2.19 -14.17 -5.75
CA ARG A 288 -2.42 -14.23 -7.20
C ARG A 288 -2.65 -12.84 -7.78
N THR A 289 -3.52 -12.05 -7.15
CA THR A 289 -3.85 -10.70 -7.60
C THR A 289 -2.61 -9.82 -7.67
N ILE A 290 -1.74 -9.89 -6.66
CA ILE A 290 -0.51 -9.10 -6.61
C ILE A 290 0.49 -9.59 -7.68
N GLU A 291 0.62 -10.90 -7.86
CA GLU A 291 1.46 -11.49 -8.91
C GLU A 291 1.01 -11.05 -10.31
N GLU A 292 -0.30 -11.05 -10.56
CA GLU A 292 -0.90 -10.59 -11.83
C GLU A 292 -0.73 -9.07 -12.02
N ILE A 293 -0.94 -8.25 -10.98
CA ILE A 293 -0.72 -6.79 -11.04
C ILE A 293 0.71 -6.47 -11.51
N PHE A 294 1.67 -7.21 -11.01
CA PHE A 294 3.08 -7.02 -11.29
C PHE A 294 3.61 -7.84 -12.48
N GLY A 295 2.78 -8.71 -13.05
CA GLY A 295 3.14 -9.57 -14.18
C GLY A 295 4.28 -10.53 -13.86
N VAL A 296 4.44 -10.94 -12.61
CA VAL A 296 5.49 -11.88 -12.20
C VAL A 296 5.04 -13.32 -12.36
N THR A 297 5.97 -14.20 -12.72
CA THR A 297 5.70 -15.62 -12.94
C THR A 297 6.82 -16.49 -12.36
N PRO A 298 6.54 -17.75 -12.01
CA PRO A 298 5.23 -18.41 -12.02
C PRO A 298 4.29 -17.88 -10.92
N LEU A 299 2.97 -18.08 -11.09
CA LEU A 299 2.03 -17.92 -9.96
C LEU A 299 2.37 -18.95 -8.88
N LEU A 300 2.51 -18.52 -7.63
CA LEU A 300 3.05 -19.34 -6.55
C LEU A 300 2.01 -20.28 -5.95
N ARG A 301 2.24 -21.59 -6.07
CA ARG A 301 1.56 -22.64 -5.30
C ARG A 301 0.04 -22.50 -5.32
N ASP A 302 -0.58 -22.23 -4.17
CA ASP A 302 -2.02 -22.06 -4.05
C ASP A 302 -2.55 -20.93 -4.95
N ALA A 303 -1.81 -19.82 -5.08
CA ALA A 303 -2.19 -18.67 -5.90
C ALA A 303 -2.50 -19.06 -7.36
N ALA A 304 -1.80 -20.05 -7.92
CA ALA A 304 -2.05 -20.52 -9.28
C ALA A 304 -3.46 -21.11 -9.49
N ASN A 305 -4.14 -21.53 -8.42
CA ASN A 305 -5.44 -22.17 -8.45
C ASN A 305 -6.57 -21.30 -7.88
N GLN A 306 -6.25 -20.15 -7.29
CA GLN A 306 -7.25 -19.29 -6.67
C GLN A 306 -7.92 -18.35 -7.68
N THR A 307 -9.15 -17.94 -7.41
CA THR A 307 -9.78 -16.81 -8.11
C THR A 307 -9.09 -15.52 -7.66
N ASP A 308 -8.60 -14.69 -8.58
CA ASP A 308 -8.05 -13.38 -8.23
C ASP A 308 -9.14 -12.35 -7.92
N LEU A 309 -8.75 -11.19 -7.39
CA LEU A 309 -9.64 -10.13 -6.94
C LEU A 309 -10.09 -9.18 -8.08
N ARG A 310 -9.94 -9.54 -9.37
CA ARG A 310 -10.25 -8.64 -10.50
C ARG A 310 -11.66 -8.05 -10.47
N ASP A 311 -12.62 -8.78 -9.90
CA ASP A 311 -13.99 -8.30 -9.78
C ASP A 311 -14.12 -7.08 -8.84
N LEU A 312 -13.14 -6.79 -7.98
CA LEU A 312 -13.12 -5.56 -7.18
C LEU A 312 -12.66 -4.33 -7.98
N PHE A 313 -12.23 -4.51 -9.24
CA PHE A 313 -11.67 -3.47 -10.09
C PHE A 313 -12.50 -3.20 -11.35
N THR A 314 -12.40 -1.98 -11.86
CA THR A 314 -12.86 -1.60 -13.21
C THR A 314 -11.74 -1.71 -14.24
N ILE A 315 -10.49 -1.56 -13.78
CA ILE A 315 -9.27 -1.75 -14.57
C ILE A 315 -8.39 -2.71 -13.77
N PHE A 316 -8.11 -3.85 -14.37
CA PHE A 316 -7.21 -4.88 -13.86
C PHE A 316 -6.33 -5.36 -15.02
N PRO A 317 -5.02 -5.57 -14.82
CA PRO A 317 -4.12 -6.07 -15.86
C PRO A 317 -4.57 -7.37 -16.52
#